data_AF-A0A6I3SQ36-F1
#
_entry.id   AF-A0A6I3SQ36-F1
#
_cell.length_a   1.000
_cell.length_b   1.000
_cell.length_c   1.000
_cell.angle_alpha   90.00
_cell.angle_beta   90.00
_cell.angle_gamma   90.00
#
_symmetry.space_group_name_H-M   'P 1'
#
loop_
_entity.id
_entity.type
_entity.pdbx_description
1 polymer ?
#
loop_
_entity_poly.entity_id
_entity_poly.type
_entity_poly.pdbx_seq_one_letter_code
_entity_poly.pdbx_strand_id
1 'polypeptide(L)'
;MSNFENLNPPYTKGRIFVPITAALPMMLSAIGMVLAAEAWEGSVIENPVWIFCSAIFGLSTLMMIIPLIFNWGWRAQHFGVTTLFLGSIMLTGGVPWLCILFFSVLPLSIRILAFSVYIGTLVFWGWRFRSYYKSVYSDVTKRSMLYRVDEETVFYVQKVDKKLMGGKEASLHFPSIYLFIGATLTALLTLFFATEIRSAFGLPLVHVFLAVFSIPIDMMAMGFIFRGWLIYYHYPREISCQTKKNVYVDLVSHPSKAQ
;
A
#
# COMPACT_ATOMS: atom_id res chain seq x y z
N MET A 1 -30.32 10.70 10.77
CA MET A 1 -29.22 9.72 11.01
C MET A 1 -29.71 8.30 10.74
N SER A 2 -29.79 7.92 9.46
CA SER A 2 -30.19 6.58 9.04
C SER A 2 -29.16 5.52 9.46
N ASN A 3 -29.64 4.30 9.70
CA ASN A 3 -29.02 2.98 9.95
C ASN A 3 -27.53 2.66 9.57
N PHE A 4 -26.55 3.56 9.67
CA PHE A 4 -25.13 3.29 9.33
C PHE A 4 -24.53 2.16 10.18
N GLU A 5 -24.89 2.10 11.46
CA GLU A 5 -24.46 1.05 12.39
C GLU A 5 -24.99 -0.33 12.00
N ASN A 6 -26.13 -0.38 11.29
CA ASN A 6 -26.78 -1.62 10.87
C ASN A 6 -26.39 -2.05 9.45
N LEU A 7 -25.80 -1.15 8.64
CA LEU A 7 -25.37 -1.45 7.28
C LEU A 7 -24.02 -2.17 7.22
N ASN A 8 -23.08 -1.84 8.11
CA ASN A 8 -21.72 -2.39 8.07
C ASN A 8 -21.42 -3.28 9.29
N PRO A 9 -20.62 -4.36 9.14
CA PRO A 9 -20.26 -5.21 10.27
C PRO A 9 -19.44 -4.45 11.32
N PRO A 10 -19.77 -4.51 12.63
CA PRO A 10 -19.18 -3.65 13.65
C PRO A 10 -17.65 -3.77 13.78
N TYR A 11 -17.08 -4.94 13.49
CA TYR A 11 -15.64 -5.18 13.53
C TYR A 11 -14.84 -4.43 12.44
N THR A 12 -15.51 -3.93 11.40
CA THR A 12 -14.88 -3.12 10.33
C THR A 12 -14.88 -1.62 10.62
N LYS A 13 -15.42 -1.19 11.77
CA LYS A 13 -15.45 0.21 12.20
C LYS A 13 -14.03 0.70 12.47
N GLY A 14 -13.73 1.94 12.09
CA GLY A 14 -12.38 2.53 12.15
C GLY A 14 -11.69 2.34 13.51
N ARG A 15 -12.43 2.52 14.61
CA ARG A 15 -11.96 2.31 15.99
C ARG A 15 -11.34 0.91 16.23
N ILE A 16 -11.88 -0.14 15.63
CA ILE A 16 -11.44 -1.53 15.83
C ILE A 16 -10.48 -1.94 14.71
N PHE A 17 -10.83 -1.61 13.47
CA PHE A 17 -10.13 -2.12 12.30
C PHE A 17 -8.78 -1.44 12.08
N VAL A 18 -8.67 -0.12 12.32
CA VAL A 18 -7.42 0.61 12.11
C VAL A 18 -6.29 0.11 13.02
N PRO A 19 -6.49 -0.08 14.34
CA PRO A 19 -5.44 -0.64 15.20
C PRO A 19 -4.95 -2.03 14.77
N ILE A 20 -5.86 -2.90 14.32
CA ILE A 20 -5.49 -4.23 13.79
C ILE A 20 -4.60 -4.07 12.55
N THR A 21 -4.99 -3.21 11.62
CA THR A 21 -4.21 -3.00 10.40
C THR A 21 -2.89 -2.26 10.63
N ALA A 22 -2.78 -1.43 11.68
CA ALA A 22 -1.53 -0.77 12.07
C ALA A 22 -0.48 -1.74 12.63
N ALA A 23 -0.88 -2.96 13.03
CA ALA A 23 0.07 -4.00 13.42
C ALA A 23 0.97 -4.43 12.24
N LEU A 24 0.49 -4.34 10.99
CA LEU A 24 1.25 -4.71 9.81
C LEU A 24 2.49 -3.82 9.57
N PRO A 25 2.39 -2.47 9.46
CA PRO A 25 3.56 -1.62 9.34
C PRO A 25 4.49 -1.74 10.56
N MET A 26 3.94 -1.91 11.76
CA MET A 26 4.75 -2.15 12.96
C MET A 26 5.61 -3.42 12.83
N MET A 27 5.00 -4.55 12.45
CA MET A 27 5.70 -5.83 12.27
C MET A 27 6.75 -5.76 11.14
N LEU A 28 6.38 -5.21 9.97
CA LEU A 28 7.31 -5.09 8.84
C LEU A 28 8.45 -4.12 9.13
N SER A 29 8.21 -3.06 9.89
CA SER A 29 9.28 -2.17 10.36
C SER A 29 10.21 -2.87 11.36
N ALA A 30 9.69 -3.73 12.23
CA ALA A 30 10.51 -4.53 13.13
C ALA A 30 11.43 -5.50 12.36
N ILE A 31 10.89 -6.19 11.36
CA ILE A 31 11.69 -7.04 10.46
C ILE A 31 12.72 -6.18 9.70
N GLY A 32 12.30 -5.01 9.20
CA GLY A 32 13.18 -4.06 8.51
C GLY A 32 14.34 -3.56 9.38
N MET A 33 14.11 -3.32 10.67
CA MET A 33 15.15 -2.98 11.64
C MET A 33 16.19 -4.11 11.76
N VAL A 34 15.76 -5.38 11.82
CA VAL A 34 16.69 -6.53 11.89
C VAL A 34 17.53 -6.62 10.62
N LEU A 35 16.91 -6.51 9.44
CA LEU A 35 17.62 -6.52 8.16
C LEU A 35 18.63 -5.36 8.05
N ALA A 36 18.20 -4.15 8.42
CA ALA A 36 19.08 -2.98 8.42
C ALA A 36 20.30 -3.18 9.34
N ALA A 37 20.09 -3.72 10.54
CA ALA A 37 21.17 -3.98 11.49
C ALA A 37 22.17 -5.02 10.96
N GLU A 38 21.71 -6.07 10.26
CA GLU A 38 22.58 -7.08 9.65
C GLU A 38 23.44 -6.51 8.51
N ALA A 39 22.95 -5.49 7.80
CA ALA A 39 23.65 -4.86 6.69
C ALA A 39 24.71 -3.81 7.10
N TRP A 40 24.83 -3.47 8.38
CA TRP A 40 25.68 -2.39 8.88
C TRP A 40 26.62 -2.88 9.98
N GLU A 41 27.91 -2.60 9.85
CA GLU A 41 28.92 -3.05 10.81
C GLU A 41 29.07 -2.11 12.02
N GLY A 42 28.59 -0.88 11.93
CA GLY A 42 28.68 0.13 13.00
C GLY A 42 27.54 0.09 14.01
N SER A 43 27.41 1.14 14.81
CA SER A 43 26.30 1.28 15.76
C SER A 43 24.96 1.36 15.03
N VAL A 44 23.95 0.61 15.51
CA VAL A 44 22.60 0.62 14.92
C VAL A 44 21.91 1.98 14.97
N ILE A 45 22.29 2.84 15.92
CA ILE A 45 21.73 4.20 16.07
C ILE A 45 22.24 5.14 14.96
N GLU A 46 23.35 4.80 14.31
CA GLU A 46 23.92 5.56 13.19
C GLU A 46 23.42 5.05 11.83
N ASN A 47 22.72 3.91 11.81
CA ASN A 47 22.22 3.30 10.58
C ASN A 47 20.95 4.03 10.09
N PRO A 48 21.00 4.75 8.96
CA PRO A 48 19.86 5.54 8.49
C PRO A 48 18.64 4.69 8.13
N VAL A 49 18.84 3.45 7.67
CA VAL A 49 17.74 2.53 7.32
C VAL A 49 17.07 2.00 8.58
N TRP A 50 17.86 1.71 9.62
CA TRP A 50 17.33 1.32 10.93
C TRP A 50 16.49 2.44 11.54
N ILE A 51 17.02 3.67 11.59
CA ILE A 51 16.31 4.86 12.10
C ILE A 51 14.99 5.08 11.35
N PHE A 52 15.01 4.97 10.02
CA PHE A 52 13.81 5.06 9.20
C PHE A 52 12.75 4.03 9.60
N CYS A 53 13.16 2.76 9.78
CA CYS A 53 12.24 1.70 10.23
C CYS A 53 11.71 1.96 11.65
N SER A 54 12.56 2.43 12.57
CA SER A 54 12.13 2.78 13.94
C SER A 54 11.12 3.93 13.96
N ALA A 55 11.28 4.92 13.07
CA ALA A 55 10.31 6.00 12.93
C ALA A 55 8.94 5.47 12.45
N ILE A 56 8.91 4.58 11.46
CA ILE A 56 7.65 3.94 11.01
C ILE A 56 7.05 3.09 12.11
N PHE A 57 7.87 2.33 12.86
CA PHE A 57 7.42 1.55 14.00
C PHE A 57 6.70 2.44 15.03
N GLY A 58 7.36 3.53 15.46
CA GLY A 58 6.79 4.47 16.43
C GLY A 58 5.50 5.14 15.92
N LEU A 59 5.48 5.58 14.66
CA LEU A 59 4.28 6.14 14.03
C LEU A 59 3.13 5.12 13.98
N SER A 60 3.44 3.85 13.71
CA SER A 60 2.45 2.78 13.67
C SER A 60 1.85 2.52 15.06
N THR A 61 2.67 2.53 16.11
CA THR A 61 2.20 2.43 17.50
C THR A 61 1.26 3.59 17.86
N LEU A 62 1.59 4.82 17.48
CA LEU A 62 0.70 5.98 17.71
C LEU A 62 -0.63 5.80 16.97
N MET A 63 -0.59 5.31 15.72
CA MET A 63 -1.80 5.07 14.93
C MET A 63 -2.65 3.89 15.43
N MET A 64 -2.13 3.01 16.28
CA MET A 64 -2.96 2.03 17.00
C MET A 64 -3.81 2.69 18.09
N ILE A 65 -3.29 3.76 18.71
CA ILE A 65 -3.92 4.40 19.88
C ILE A 65 -4.95 5.47 19.43
N ILE A 66 -4.62 6.27 18.41
CA ILE A 66 -5.45 7.39 17.96
C ILE A 66 -6.91 7.00 17.64
N PRO A 67 -7.20 5.94 16.85
CA PRO A 67 -8.57 5.57 16.52
C PRO A 67 -9.40 5.15 17.74
N LEU A 68 -8.73 4.65 18.80
CA LEU A 68 -9.35 4.25 20.07
C LEU A 68 -9.80 5.46 20.88
N ILE A 69 -8.97 6.50 20.93
CA ILE A 69 -9.25 7.74 21.68
C ILE A 69 -10.31 8.59 20.96
N PHE A 70 -10.16 8.79 19.65
CA PHE A 70 -11.02 9.69 18.86
C PHE A 70 -12.28 9.00 18.29
N ASN A 71 -12.51 7.73 18.64
CA ASN A 71 -13.70 6.95 18.26
C ASN A 71 -14.03 7.02 16.74
N TRP A 72 -13.04 6.69 15.90
CA TRP A 72 -13.19 6.78 14.45
C TRP A 72 -14.33 5.89 13.93
N GLY A 73 -15.29 6.51 13.23
CA GLY A 73 -16.45 5.85 12.62
C GLY A 73 -16.29 5.47 11.15
N TRP A 74 -17.41 5.41 10.41
CA TRP A 74 -17.51 4.94 9.01
C TRP A 74 -17.13 5.94 7.91
N ARG A 75 -16.54 7.09 8.28
CA ARG A 75 -16.12 8.07 7.29
C ARG A 75 -15.09 7.44 6.37
N ALA A 76 -15.20 7.72 5.07
CA ALA A 76 -14.29 7.18 4.06
C ALA A 76 -12.82 7.39 4.43
N GLN A 77 -12.47 8.57 4.95
CA GLN A 77 -11.11 8.91 5.39
C GLN A 77 -10.58 7.95 6.47
N HIS A 78 -11.38 7.63 7.49
CA HIS A 78 -10.94 6.72 8.57
C HIS A 78 -10.71 5.31 8.04
N PHE A 79 -11.59 4.84 7.15
CA PHE A 79 -11.43 3.54 6.51
C PHE A 79 -10.21 3.53 5.57
N GLY A 80 -9.95 4.63 4.87
CA GLY A 80 -8.82 4.78 3.97
C GLY A 80 -7.46 4.58 4.62
N VAL A 81 -7.31 4.92 5.91
CA VAL A 81 -6.07 4.66 6.68
C VAL A 81 -5.69 3.19 6.63
N THR A 82 -6.66 2.27 6.74
CA THR A 82 -6.39 0.83 6.69
C THR A 82 -5.85 0.37 5.35
N THR A 83 -6.33 0.98 4.25
CA THR A 83 -5.83 0.68 2.90
C THR A 83 -4.43 1.27 2.70
N LEU A 84 -4.12 2.42 3.30
CA LEU A 84 -2.78 2.99 3.27
C LEU A 84 -1.78 2.14 4.08
N PHE A 85 -2.20 1.50 5.18
CA PHE A 85 -1.34 0.57 5.92
C PHE A 85 -0.99 -0.68 5.14
N LEU A 86 -1.82 -1.15 4.19
CA LEU A 86 -1.39 -2.20 3.25
C LEU A 86 -0.21 -1.75 2.38
N GLY A 87 -0.01 -0.44 2.22
CA GLY A 87 1.17 0.13 1.58
C GLY A 87 2.48 -0.20 2.30
N SER A 88 2.46 -0.50 3.60
CA SER A 88 3.66 -0.86 4.34
C SER A 88 4.25 -2.19 3.91
N ILE A 89 3.50 -3.02 3.18
CA ILE A 89 4.03 -4.22 2.51
C ILE A 89 5.23 -3.87 1.63
N MET A 90 5.29 -2.64 1.09
CA MET A 90 6.44 -2.13 0.34
C MET A 90 7.75 -2.11 1.13
N LEU A 91 7.71 -2.15 2.47
CA LEU A 91 8.94 -2.26 3.28
C LEU A 91 9.68 -3.59 3.03
N THR A 92 8.97 -4.63 2.57
CA THR A 92 9.56 -5.93 2.24
C THR A 92 10.65 -5.80 1.18
N GLY A 93 10.46 -4.94 0.18
CA GLY A 93 11.50 -4.62 -0.80
C GLY A 93 12.22 -3.31 -0.56
N GLY A 94 11.50 -2.30 -0.06
CA GLY A 94 12.04 -0.98 0.18
C GLY A 94 13.25 -1.02 1.11
N VAL A 95 13.19 -1.80 2.19
CA VAL A 95 14.33 -1.94 3.12
C VAL A 95 15.54 -2.61 2.44
N PRO A 96 15.42 -3.80 1.81
CA PRO A 96 16.52 -4.38 1.04
C PRO A 96 17.12 -3.47 -0.04
N TRP A 97 16.28 -2.75 -0.80
CA TRP A 97 16.73 -1.80 -1.81
C TRP A 97 17.48 -0.61 -1.21
N LEU A 98 17.04 -0.10 -0.05
CA LEU A 98 17.78 0.92 0.69
C LEU A 98 19.11 0.37 1.23
N CYS A 99 19.15 -0.85 1.76
CA CYS A 99 20.39 -1.49 2.18
C CYS A 99 21.37 -1.67 1.00
N ILE A 100 20.89 -2.09 -0.17
CA ILE A 100 21.72 -2.16 -1.38
C ILE A 100 22.24 -0.77 -1.77
N LEU A 101 21.40 0.26 -1.71
CA LEU A 101 21.81 1.63 -2.04
C LEU A 101 22.91 2.14 -1.10
N PHE A 102 22.73 2.00 0.21
CA PHE A 102 23.64 2.60 1.20
C PHE A 102 24.85 1.73 1.53
N PHE A 103 24.68 0.41 1.60
CA PHE A 103 25.66 -0.48 2.24
C PHE A 103 26.31 -1.49 1.30
N SER A 104 25.84 -1.65 0.06
CA SER A 104 26.53 -2.57 -0.87
C SER A 104 27.88 -2.02 -1.34
N VAL A 105 28.81 -2.94 -1.64
CA VAL A 105 30.16 -2.60 -2.15
C VAL A 105 30.18 -2.21 -3.63
N LEU A 106 29.02 -2.25 -4.30
CA LEU A 106 28.90 -1.88 -5.71
C LEU A 106 29.28 -0.41 -5.95
N PRO A 107 29.80 -0.07 -7.14
CA PRO A 107 29.99 1.32 -7.55
C PRO A 107 28.72 2.15 -7.35
N LEU A 108 28.86 3.36 -6.80
CA LEU A 108 27.73 4.24 -6.45
C LEU A 108 26.78 4.49 -7.64
N SER A 109 27.32 4.63 -8.85
CA SER A 109 26.54 4.81 -10.07
C SER A 109 25.59 3.63 -10.33
N ILE A 110 26.05 2.40 -10.13
CA ILE A 110 25.24 1.19 -10.30
C ILE A 110 24.14 1.12 -9.23
N ARG A 111 24.48 1.43 -7.98
CA ARG A 111 23.52 1.46 -6.86
C ARG A 111 22.39 2.46 -7.11
N ILE A 112 22.74 3.69 -7.47
CA ILE A 112 21.76 4.75 -7.78
C ILE A 112 20.91 4.37 -8.99
N LEU A 113 21.53 3.84 -10.05
CA LEU A 113 20.80 3.41 -11.24
C LEU A 113 19.78 2.32 -10.91
N ALA A 114 20.21 1.26 -10.21
CA ALA A 114 19.34 0.14 -9.85
C ALA A 114 18.19 0.58 -8.94
N PHE A 115 18.47 1.41 -7.93
CA PHE A 115 17.44 1.99 -7.06
C PHE A 115 16.47 2.90 -7.84
N SER A 116 16.98 3.68 -8.78
CA SER A 116 16.16 4.55 -9.63
C SER A 116 15.23 3.75 -10.55
N VAL A 117 15.69 2.62 -11.09
CA VAL A 117 14.86 1.69 -11.87
C VAL A 117 13.75 1.09 -11.00
N TYR A 118 14.08 0.69 -9.77
CA TYR A 118 13.09 0.20 -8.80
C TYR A 118 12.02 1.26 -8.50
N ILE A 119 12.41 2.47 -8.11
CA ILE A 119 11.47 3.57 -7.83
C ILE A 119 10.67 3.95 -9.08
N GLY A 120 11.32 4.05 -10.24
CA GLY A 120 10.66 4.35 -11.52
C GLY A 120 9.58 3.34 -11.87
N THR A 121 9.85 2.05 -11.61
CA THR A 121 8.88 0.95 -11.80
C THR A 121 7.65 1.15 -10.91
N LEU A 122 7.85 1.45 -9.62
CA LEU A 122 6.76 1.68 -8.67
C LEU A 122 5.94 2.94 -9.00
N VAL A 123 6.61 4.03 -9.38
CA VAL A 123 5.95 5.28 -9.79
C VAL A 123 5.13 5.08 -11.06
N PHE A 124 5.70 4.42 -12.07
CA PHE A 124 4.99 4.11 -13.32
C PHE A 124 3.75 3.24 -13.04
N TRP A 125 3.90 2.24 -12.18
CA TRP A 125 2.79 1.38 -11.77
C TRP A 125 1.69 2.16 -11.04
N GLY A 126 2.05 3.01 -10.10
CA GLY A 126 1.11 3.90 -9.41
C GLY A 126 0.40 4.89 -10.35
N TRP A 127 1.10 5.39 -11.36
CA TRP A 127 0.51 6.25 -12.39
C TRP A 127 -0.58 5.54 -13.21
N ARG A 128 -0.38 4.26 -13.54
CA ARG A 128 -1.38 3.43 -14.23
C ARG A 128 -2.67 3.31 -13.40
N PHE A 129 -2.57 3.11 -12.08
CA PHE A 129 -3.70 3.11 -11.15
C PHE A 129 -4.42 4.46 -11.10
N ARG A 130 -3.67 5.57 -11.03
CA ARG A 130 -4.24 6.91 -11.06
C ARG A 130 -5.02 7.17 -12.34
N SER A 131 -4.45 6.83 -13.49
CA SER A 131 -5.09 7.00 -14.79
C SER A 131 -6.39 6.20 -14.90
N TYR A 132 -6.41 4.97 -14.38
CA TYR A 132 -7.61 4.15 -14.30
C TYR A 132 -8.71 4.80 -13.47
N TYR A 133 -8.43 5.13 -12.21
CA TYR A 133 -9.45 5.69 -11.33
C TYR A 133 -9.90 7.08 -11.76
N LYS A 134 -9.05 7.83 -12.45
CA LYS A 134 -9.44 9.09 -13.09
C LYS A 134 -10.50 8.87 -14.17
N SER A 135 -10.35 7.83 -15.00
CA SER A 135 -11.35 7.51 -16.04
C SER A 135 -12.68 7.06 -15.44
N VAL A 136 -12.63 6.23 -14.38
CA VAL A 136 -13.81 5.81 -13.61
C VAL A 136 -14.55 7.01 -13.02
N TYR A 137 -13.80 7.96 -12.44
CA TYR A 137 -14.40 9.15 -11.82
C TYR A 137 -14.93 10.16 -12.84
N SER A 138 -14.30 10.28 -14.03
CA SER A 138 -14.81 11.16 -15.10
C SER A 138 -16.08 10.64 -15.78
N ASP A 139 -16.32 9.34 -15.74
CA ASP A 139 -17.53 8.72 -16.26
C ASP A 139 -18.68 8.89 -15.24
N VAL A 140 -19.69 9.67 -15.62
CA VAL A 140 -20.84 10.01 -14.74
C VAL A 140 -21.55 8.75 -14.25
N THR A 141 -21.70 7.75 -15.12
CA THR A 141 -22.40 6.49 -14.82
C THR A 141 -21.59 5.63 -13.85
N LYS A 142 -20.28 5.48 -14.07
CA LYS A 142 -19.43 4.73 -13.14
C LYS A 142 -19.29 5.45 -11.80
N ARG A 143 -19.16 6.78 -11.82
CA ARG A 143 -19.07 7.60 -10.61
C ARG A 143 -20.33 7.52 -9.77
N SER A 144 -21.52 7.58 -10.37
CA SER A 144 -22.79 7.49 -9.63
C SER A 144 -23.05 6.11 -9.06
N MET A 145 -22.56 5.04 -9.71
CA MET A 145 -22.55 3.70 -9.12
C MET A 145 -21.60 3.60 -7.93
N LEU A 146 -20.41 4.21 -8.05
CA LEU A 146 -19.35 4.14 -7.02
C LEU A 146 -19.68 5.00 -5.80
N TYR A 147 -20.29 6.17 -6.03
CA TYR A 147 -20.68 7.15 -5.03
C TYR A 147 -22.18 7.44 -5.13
N ARG A 148 -22.98 6.74 -4.33
CA ARG A 148 -24.43 6.96 -4.26
C ARG A 148 -24.73 8.18 -3.40
N VAL A 149 -25.38 9.18 -3.99
CA VAL A 149 -25.80 10.38 -3.28
C VAL A 149 -27.21 10.17 -2.73
N ASP A 150 -27.35 10.17 -1.41
CA ASP A 150 -28.64 10.16 -0.71
C ASP A 150 -28.95 11.58 -0.17
N GLU A 151 -30.10 11.79 0.46
CA GLU A 151 -30.58 13.12 0.89
C GLU A 151 -29.57 13.87 1.78
N GLU A 152 -28.98 13.21 2.77
CA GLU A 152 -28.08 13.83 3.76
C GLU A 152 -26.60 13.45 3.57
N THR A 153 -26.29 12.36 2.84
CA THR A 153 -24.94 11.78 2.80
C THR A 153 -24.58 11.18 1.45
N VAL A 154 -23.29 10.92 1.23
CA VAL A 154 -22.81 10.17 0.07
C VAL A 154 -22.20 8.86 0.53
N PHE A 155 -22.52 7.77 -0.16
CA PHE A 155 -22.04 6.42 0.12
C PHE A 155 -21.06 5.96 -0.95
N TYR A 156 -19.83 5.64 -0.52
CA TYR A 156 -18.89 4.89 -1.33
C TYR A 156 -19.22 3.39 -1.27
N VAL A 157 -19.65 2.80 -2.39
CA VAL A 157 -20.13 1.41 -2.46
C VAL A 157 -18.99 0.46 -2.82
N GLN A 158 -18.42 -0.23 -1.84
CA GLN A 158 -17.21 -1.06 -2.03
C GLN A 158 -17.43 -2.24 -2.98
N LYS A 159 -18.64 -2.82 -3.02
CA LYS A 159 -18.96 -3.92 -3.94
C LYS A 159 -18.93 -3.48 -5.41
N VAL A 160 -19.26 -2.21 -5.69
CA VAL A 160 -19.15 -1.64 -7.03
C VAL A 160 -17.69 -1.53 -7.42
N ASP A 161 -16.83 -1.01 -6.53
CA ASP A 161 -15.39 -0.94 -6.78
C ASP A 161 -14.79 -2.33 -7.06
N LYS A 162 -15.13 -3.34 -6.25
CA LYS A 162 -14.71 -4.73 -6.50
C LYS A 162 -15.18 -5.25 -7.87
N LYS A 163 -16.39 -4.90 -8.30
CA LYS A 163 -16.92 -5.29 -9.62
C LYS A 163 -16.20 -4.58 -10.77
N LEU A 164 -15.93 -3.28 -10.64
CA LEU A 164 -15.16 -2.50 -11.61
C LEU A 164 -13.74 -3.07 -11.75
N MET A 165 -13.12 -3.43 -10.63
CA MET A 165 -11.80 -4.07 -10.62
C MET A 165 -11.81 -5.51 -11.16
N GLY A 166 -12.88 -6.27 -10.97
CA GLY A 166 -12.94 -7.71 -11.33
C GLY A 166 -13.21 -8.01 -12.81
N GLY A 167 -13.44 -6.99 -13.65
CA GLY A 167 -13.68 -7.16 -15.08
C GLY A 167 -12.40 -7.37 -15.90
N LYS A 168 -12.45 -7.04 -17.20
CA LYS A 168 -11.26 -7.04 -18.10
C LYS A 168 -10.12 -6.13 -17.58
N GLU A 169 -10.45 -5.21 -16.68
CA GLU A 169 -9.57 -4.24 -16.04
C GLU A 169 -8.82 -4.80 -14.82
N ALA A 170 -9.05 -6.07 -14.42
CA ALA A 170 -8.32 -6.71 -13.32
C ALA A 170 -6.79 -6.73 -13.52
N SER A 171 -6.35 -6.83 -14.77
CA SER A 171 -4.94 -6.76 -15.16
C SER A 171 -4.29 -5.38 -14.92
N LEU A 172 -5.07 -4.33 -14.64
CA LEU A 172 -4.56 -3.02 -14.22
C LEU A 172 -4.13 -3.01 -12.76
N HIS A 173 -4.66 -3.92 -11.95
CA HIS A 173 -4.55 -3.86 -10.50
C HIS A 173 -3.54 -4.84 -9.91
N PHE A 174 -3.26 -5.92 -10.62
CA PHE A 174 -2.25 -6.89 -10.22
C PHE A 174 -1.11 -6.89 -11.25
N PRO A 175 0.15 -6.97 -10.80
CA PRO A 175 1.25 -7.27 -11.70
C PRO A 175 0.95 -8.54 -12.50
N SER A 176 1.47 -8.63 -13.72
CA SER A 176 1.25 -9.83 -14.53
C SER A 176 1.76 -11.06 -13.78
N ILE A 177 1.03 -12.17 -13.89
CA ILE A 177 1.45 -13.43 -13.27
C ILE A 177 2.85 -13.84 -13.75
N TYR A 178 3.20 -13.53 -15.00
CA TYR A 178 4.53 -13.75 -15.56
C TYR A 178 5.61 -12.93 -14.87
N LEU A 179 5.33 -11.68 -14.48
CA LEU A 179 6.27 -10.87 -13.70
C LEU A 179 6.48 -11.48 -12.32
N PHE A 180 5.42 -11.97 -11.67
CA PHE A 180 5.52 -12.63 -10.38
C PHE A 180 6.36 -13.91 -10.47
N ILE A 181 6.09 -14.76 -11.46
CA ILE A 181 6.86 -15.99 -11.72
C ILE A 181 8.31 -15.64 -12.03
N GLY A 182 8.54 -14.67 -12.93
CA GLY A 182 9.88 -14.22 -13.32
C GLY A 182 10.69 -13.75 -12.11
N ALA A 183 10.14 -12.82 -11.32
CA ALA A 183 10.79 -12.33 -10.10
C ALA A 183 11.06 -13.45 -9.09
N THR A 184 10.12 -14.38 -8.92
CA THR A 184 10.30 -15.54 -8.03
C THR A 184 11.42 -16.46 -8.53
N LEU A 185 11.44 -16.82 -9.81
CA LEU A 185 12.49 -17.66 -10.38
C LEU A 185 13.84 -16.97 -10.31
N THR A 186 13.93 -15.67 -10.62
CA THR A 186 15.17 -14.90 -10.48
C THR A 186 15.64 -14.85 -9.03
N ALA A 187 14.75 -14.64 -8.06
CA ALA A 187 15.09 -14.69 -6.64
C ALA A 187 15.60 -16.08 -6.23
N LEU A 188 14.94 -17.15 -6.65
CA LEU A 188 15.40 -18.53 -6.39
C LEU A 188 16.76 -18.83 -7.03
N LEU A 189 17.03 -18.28 -8.22
CA LEU A 189 18.33 -18.40 -8.87
C LEU A 189 19.45 -17.78 -8.01
N THR A 190 19.17 -16.72 -7.24
CA THR A 190 20.17 -16.14 -6.33
C THR A 190 20.66 -17.12 -5.26
N LEU A 191 19.85 -18.12 -4.88
CA LEU A 191 20.24 -19.13 -3.90
C LEU A 191 21.36 -20.04 -4.41
N PHE A 192 21.37 -20.36 -5.71
CA PHE A 192 22.39 -21.21 -6.31
C PHE A 192 23.74 -20.49 -6.47
N PHE A 193 23.75 -19.16 -6.45
CA PHE A 193 24.93 -18.31 -6.57
C PHE A 193 25.14 -17.48 -5.29
N ALA A 194 24.78 -18.03 -4.14
CA ALA A 194 24.76 -17.32 -2.87
C ALA A 194 26.12 -16.69 -2.51
N THR A 195 27.20 -17.46 -2.69
CA THR A 195 28.55 -17.04 -2.35
C THR A 195 29.03 -15.93 -3.28
N GLU A 196 28.77 -16.09 -4.58
CA GLU A 196 29.14 -15.14 -5.63
C GLU A 196 28.37 -13.83 -5.47
N ILE A 197 27.07 -13.90 -5.19
CA ILE A 197 26.22 -12.72 -4.97
C ILE A 197 26.63 -11.99 -3.69
N ARG A 198 26.88 -12.72 -2.59
CA ARG A 198 27.38 -12.11 -1.35
C ARG A 198 28.71 -11.40 -1.58
N SER A 199 29.64 -12.02 -2.32
CA SER A 199 30.93 -11.41 -2.67
C SER A 199 30.75 -10.17 -3.55
N ALA A 200 29.86 -10.23 -4.55
CA ALA A 200 29.63 -9.13 -5.48
C ALA A 200 28.91 -7.92 -4.85
N PHE A 201 27.92 -8.16 -3.98
CA PHE A 201 27.15 -7.09 -3.33
C PHE A 201 27.74 -6.66 -1.99
N GLY A 202 28.57 -7.49 -1.36
CA GLY A 202 29.08 -7.23 -0.01
C GLY A 202 27.98 -7.21 1.06
N LEU A 203 26.83 -7.83 0.78
CA LEU A 203 25.68 -7.89 1.66
C LEU A 203 25.22 -9.34 1.86
N PRO A 204 24.56 -9.65 2.99
CA PRO A 204 23.90 -10.94 3.17
C PRO A 204 22.90 -11.22 2.05
N LEU A 205 22.87 -12.47 1.57
CA LEU A 205 22.05 -12.90 0.42
C LEU A 205 20.58 -12.52 0.54
N VAL A 206 20.04 -12.55 1.77
CA VAL A 206 18.64 -12.22 2.06
C VAL A 206 18.24 -10.86 1.50
N HIS A 207 19.15 -9.88 1.49
CA HIS A 207 18.88 -8.54 0.95
C HIS A 207 18.65 -8.59 -0.57
N VAL A 208 19.54 -9.27 -1.31
CA VAL A 208 19.41 -9.39 -2.76
C VAL A 208 18.20 -10.24 -3.14
N PHE A 209 18.00 -11.34 -2.43
CA PHE A 209 16.83 -12.21 -2.62
C PHE A 209 15.52 -11.43 -2.44
N LEU A 210 15.36 -10.74 -1.31
CA LEU A 210 14.15 -9.99 -1.01
C LEU A 210 13.96 -8.80 -1.97
N ALA A 211 15.03 -8.07 -2.31
CA ALA A 211 14.95 -6.95 -3.25
C ALA A 211 14.39 -7.35 -4.62
N VAL A 212 14.70 -8.55 -5.11
CA VAL A 212 14.16 -9.07 -6.37
C VAL A 212 12.77 -9.66 -6.18
N PHE A 213 12.60 -10.51 -5.17
CA PHE A 213 11.33 -11.20 -4.89
C PHE A 213 10.18 -10.22 -4.61
N SER A 214 10.47 -9.12 -3.93
CA SER A 214 9.47 -8.15 -3.50
C SER A 214 8.96 -7.26 -4.61
N ILE A 215 9.61 -7.16 -5.78
CA ILE A 215 9.23 -6.20 -6.85
C ILE A 215 7.73 -6.28 -7.18
N PRO A 216 7.14 -7.44 -7.53
CA PRO A 216 5.70 -7.52 -7.80
C PRO A 216 4.85 -7.25 -6.54
N ILE A 217 5.34 -7.59 -5.35
CA ILE A 217 4.65 -7.35 -4.08
C ILE A 217 4.57 -5.84 -3.80
N ASP A 218 5.67 -5.12 -3.98
CA ASP A 218 5.76 -3.67 -3.80
C ASP A 218 4.92 -2.93 -4.85
N MET A 219 4.89 -3.43 -6.09
CA MET A 219 3.99 -2.90 -7.13
C MET A 219 2.52 -3.03 -6.71
N MET A 220 2.12 -4.20 -6.22
CA MET A 220 0.75 -4.41 -5.71
C MET A 220 0.44 -3.48 -4.54
N ALA A 221 1.36 -3.35 -3.58
CA ALA A 221 1.21 -2.48 -2.42
C ALA A 221 1.12 -1.00 -2.82
N MET A 222 1.90 -0.56 -3.82
CA MET A 222 1.80 0.77 -4.41
C MET A 222 0.42 1.01 -5.05
N GLY A 223 -0.14 -0.01 -5.69
CA GLY A 223 -1.53 0.00 -6.17
C GLY A 223 -2.54 0.23 -5.06
N PHE A 224 -2.39 -0.42 -3.91
CA PHE A 224 -3.23 -0.18 -2.74
C PHE A 224 -3.08 1.23 -2.18
N ILE A 225 -1.87 1.79 -2.13
CA ILE A 225 -1.64 3.18 -1.71
C ILE A 225 -2.40 4.15 -2.62
N PHE A 226 -2.21 4.04 -3.94
CA PHE A 226 -2.87 4.93 -4.90
C PHE A 226 -4.39 4.80 -4.86
N ARG A 227 -4.91 3.57 -4.83
CA ARG A 227 -6.35 3.34 -4.65
C ARG A 227 -6.84 3.92 -3.34
N GLY A 228 -6.13 3.66 -2.25
CA GLY A 228 -6.46 4.15 -0.92
C GLY A 228 -6.56 5.68 -0.88
N TRP A 229 -5.56 6.35 -1.42
CA TRP A 229 -5.52 7.79 -1.56
C TRP A 229 -6.67 8.34 -2.41
N LEU A 230 -6.87 7.79 -3.62
CA LEU A 230 -7.85 8.32 -4.57
C LEU A 230 -9.28 8.12 -4.08
N ILE A 231 -9.60 6.90 -3.64
CA ILE A 231 -10.98 6.47 -3.33
C ILE A 231 -11.45 6.97 -1.98
N TYR A 232 -10.56 7.06 -0.97
CA TYR A 232 -10.95 7.42 0.39
C TYR A 232 -10.61 8.87 0.79
N TYR A 233 -9.73 9.55 0.05
CA TYR A 233 -9.33 10.93 0.37
C TYR A 233 -9.59 11.90 -0.77
N HIS A 234 -8.99 11.69 -1.95
CA HIS A 234 -9.04 12.65 -3.05
C HIS A 234 -10.46 12.88 -3.57
N TYR A 235 -11.12 11.84 -4.09
CA TYR A 235 -12.48 11.98 -4.64
C TYR A 235 -13.53 12.27 -3.57
N PRO A 236 -13.49 11.66 -2.38
CA PRO A 236 -14.41 12.05 -1.31
C PRO A 236 -14.31 13.53 -0.92
N ARG A 237 -13.09 14.09 -0.91
CA ARG A 237 -12.91 15.54 -0.67
C ARG A 237 -13.54 16.36 -1.79
N GLU A 238 -13.33 15.97 -3.04
CA GLU A 238 -13.92 16.66 -4.19
C GLU A 238 -15.46 16.63 -4.16
N ILE A 239 -16.04 15.45 -3.91
CA ILE A 239 -17.50 15.26 -3.75
C ILE A 239 -18.03 16.07 -2.57
N SER A 240 -17.33 16.08 -1.44
CA SER A 240 -17.75 16.85 -0.27
C SER A 240 -17.72 18.36 -0.53
N CYS A 241 -16.73 18.86 -1.28
CA CYS A 241 -16.69 20.26 -1.71
C CYS A 241 -17.89 20.64 -2.58
N GLN A 242 -18.30 19.76 -3.49
CA GLN A 242 -19.40 19.95 -4.44
C GLN A 242 -20.78 19.81 -3.80
N THR A 243 -20.97 18.77 -2.97
CA THR A 243 -22.29 18.41 -2.40
C THR A 243 -22.53 18.96 -1.01
N LYS A 244 -21.48 19.45 -0.33
CA LYS A 244 -21.46 19.78 1.11
C LYS A 244 -21.82 18.62 2.04
N LYS A 245 -21.76 17.39 1.53
CA LYS A 245 -22.08 16.16 2.27
C LYS A 245 -20.81 15.42 2.67
N ASN A 246 -20.90 14.64 3.76
CA ASN A 246 -19.84 13.72 4.16
C ASN A 246 -19.95 12.41 3.39
N VAL A 247 -18.80 11.78 3.13
CA VAL A 247 -18.73 10.49 2.43
C VAL A 247 -18.46 9.36 3.42
N TYR A 248 -19.32 8.35 3.40
CA TYR A 248 -19.25 7.17 4.26
C TYR A 248 -19.05 5.91 3.42
N VAL A 249 -18.42 4.89 4.02
CA VAL A 249 -18.22 3.60 3.35
C VAL A 249 -19.46 2.73 3.52
N ASP A 250 -19.89 2.11 2.42
CA ASP A 250 -20.89 1.06 2.38
C ASP A 250 -20.25 -0.24 1.88
N LEU A 251 -20.13 -1.22 2.78
CA LEU A 251 -19.51 -2.52 2.51
C LEU A 251 -20.50 -3.57 2.01
N VAL A 252 -21.82 -3.34 2.20
CA VAL A 252 -22.84 -4.38 2.09
C VAL A 252 -23.77 -4.16 0.90
N SER A 253 -24.12 -2.93 0.57
CA SER A 253 -25.03 -2.67 -0.55
C SER A 253 -24.46 -3.17 -1.87
N HIS A 254 -25.33 -3.80 -2.67
CA HIS A 254 -25.01 -4.22 -4.03
C HIS A 254 -25.17 -3.04 -5.01
N PRO A 255 -24.52 -3.11 -6.18
CA PRO A 255 -24.74 -2.12 -7.24
C PRO A 255 -26.25 -2.05 -7.55
N SER A 256 -26.87 -0.88 -7.39
CA SER A 256 -28.19 -0.67 -7.99
C SER A 256 -28.03 -0.84 -9.50
N LYS A 257 -28.90 -1.62 -10.14
CA LYS A 257 -28.96 -1.60 -11.61
C LYS A 257 -29.22 -0.15 -11.99
N ALA A 258 -28.35 0.46 -12.79
CA ALA A 258 -28.65 1.75 -13.38
C ALA A 258 -29.99 1.59 -14.13
N GLN A 259 -30.99 2.33 -13.70
CA GLN A 259 -32.24 2.49 -14.44
C GLN A 259 -31.98 3.43 -15.61
#